data_AF-A0A1D9P6E9-F1
#
_entry.id   AF-A0A1D9P6E9-F1
#
_cell.length_a   1.000
_cell.length_b   1.000
_cell.length_c   1.000
_cell.angle_alpha   90.00
_cell.angle_beta   90.00
_cell.angle_gamma   90.00
#
_symmetry.space_group_name_H-M   'P 1'
#
loop_
_entity.id
_entity.type
_entity.pdbx_description
1 polymer ?
#
loop_
_entity_poly.entity_id
_entity_poly.type
_entity_poly.pdbx_seq_one_letter_code
_entity_poly.pdbx_strand_id
1 'polypeptide(L)'
;MSKLAVQNQFLDFSDYGRSAGKWIANTLKNTSFTPIHVTLLFGVSGIIAIYCILKDHYYLACFFIILKSVIDAADGELARIKKTPSYTGRYLDSLFDIVLNFLFLAAICNVSDSSFQTTLIAFFCIQLQGTLYNYYYVILRNKSVGGDKTSKIFENKTPKAFKGESQKWVSFLFQIYIVAYGGFDKIIYKLDHGASKLKSFPNWFMSLVSLYGLGFQLLLIAVMLALNWIEFIIPFFIIYSLLIPVLIVIRKTYIKEKE
;
A
#
# COMPACT_ATOMS: atom_id res chain seq x y z
N MET A 1 -12.39 -12.04 -8.50
CA MET A 1 -11.81 -11.79 -9.84
C MET A 1 -10.46 -11.09 -9.65
N SER A 2 -9.45 -11.43 -10.46
CA SER A 2 -8.11 -10.81 -10.37
C SER A 2 -8.19 -9.29 -10.58
N LYS A 3 -7.33 -8.52 -9.90
CA LYS A 3 -7.24 -7.05 -10.06
C LYS A 3 -6.79 -6.65 -11.48
N LEU A 4 -6.15 -7.57 -12.20
CA LEU A 4 -5.55 -7.37 -13.51
C LEU A 4 -6.05 -8.41 -14.52
N ALA A 5 -6.10 -8.03 -15.80
CA ALA A 5 -6.29 -8.97 -16.90
C ALA A 5 -5.17 -10.02 -16.89
N VAL A 6 -5.46 -11.25 -17.34
CA VAL A 6 -4.51 -12.39 -17.28
C VAL A 6 -3.15 -12.04 -17.90
N GLN A 7 -3.15 -11.35 -19.04
CA GLN A 7 -1.95 -10.91 -19.76
C GLN A 7 -1.07 -9.89 -19.00
N ASN A 8 -1.64 -9.18 -18.03
CA ASN A 8 -0.97 -8.16 -17.22
C ASN A 8 -0.63 -8.67 -15.81
N GLN A 9 -0.79 -9.97 -15.54
CA GLN A 9 -0.43 -10.55 -14.25
C GLN A 9 1.10 -10.65 -14.13
N PHE A 10 1.62 -10.16 -13.02
CA PHE A 10 3.03 -10.20 -12.67
C PHE A 10 3.19 -10.78 -11.26
N LEU A 11 4.43 -11.14 -10.91
CA LEU A 11 4.74 -11.57 -9.54
C LEU A 11 4.79 -10.33 -8.64
N ASP A 12 3.75 -10.14 -7.82
CA ASP A 12 3.64 -9.02 -6.89
C ASP A 12 4.18 -9.44 -5.50
N PHE A 13 5.41 -9.01 -5.19
CA PHE A 13 6.04 -9.32 -3.91
C PHE A 13 5.33 -8.67 -2.72
N SER A 14 4.58 -7.59 -2.95
CA SER A 14 3.82 -6.92 -1.90
C SER A 14 2.50 -7.62 -1.57
N ASP A 15 2.03 -8.52 -2.45
CA ASP A 15 0.73 -9.19 -2.34
C ASP A 15 0.81 -10.63 -1.78
N TYR A 16 1.86 -10.96 -1.03
CA TYR A 16 2.08 -12.30 -0.48
C TYR A 16 0.93 -12.79 0.42
N GLY A 17 0.24 -11.86 1.11
CA GLY A 17 -0.87 -12.17 2.00
C GLY A 17 -2.17 -12.57 1.27
N ARG A 18 -2.23 -12.40 -0.06
CA ARG A 18 -3.48 -12.52 -0.84
C ARG A 18 -4.14 -13.89 -0.76
N SER A 19 -3.37 -14.98 -0.75
CA SER A 19 -3.93 -16.33 -0.70
C SER A 19 -4.66 -16.59 0.61
N ALA A 20 -4.05 -16.23 1.75
CA ALA A 20 -4.69 -16.29 3.05
C ALA A 20 -5.85 -15.29 3.16
N GLY A 21 -5.70 -14.07 2.64
CA GLY A 21 -6.77 -13.07 2.62
C GLY A 21 -8.00 -13.53 1.82
N LYS A 22 -7.81 -14.22 0.70
CA LYS A 22 -8.91 -14.85 -0.06
C LYS A 22 -9.61 -15.94 0.75
N TRP A 23 -8.85 -16.74 1.50
CA TRP A 23 -9.44 -17.75 2.36
C TRP A 23 -10.32 -17.11 3.45
N ILE A 24 -9.80 -16.11 4.16
CA ILE A 24 -10.57 -15.33 5.16
C ILE A 24 -11.82 -14.71 4.52
N ALA A 25 -11.68 -14.04 3.39
CA ALA A 25 -12.80 -13.40 2.70
C ALA A 25 -13.88 -14.40 2.27
N ASN A 26 -13.49 -15.60 1.83
CA ASN A 26 -14.45 -16.66 1.48
C ASN A 26 -15.20 -17.21 2.70
N THR A 27 -14.55 -17.28 3.85
CA THR A 27 -15.20 -17.67 5.11
C THR A 27 -16.19 -16.59 5.58
N LEU A 28 -15.84 -15.31 5.42
CA LEU A 28 -16.68 -14.18 5.85
C LEU A 28 -17.80 -13.83 4.86
N LYS A 29 -17.78 -14.35 3.62
CA LYS A 29 -18.69 -13.92 2.55
C LYS A 29 -20.18 -14.07 2.87
N ASN A 30 -20.56 -15.08 3.66
CA ASN A 30 -21.94 -15.37 4.05
C ASN A 30 -22.31 -14.81 5.44
N THR A 31 -21.42 -14.02 6.06
CA THR A 31 -21.63 -13.43 7.39
C THR A 31 -22.00 -11.96 7.30
N SER A 32 -22.38 -11.34 8.43
CA SER A 32 -22.65 -9.90 8.55
C SER A 32 -21.39 -9.02 8.53
N PHE A 33 -20.18 -9.61 8.57
CA PHE A 33 -18.94 -8.83 8.53
C PHE A 33 -18.81 -8.03 7.24
N THR A 34 -18.57 -6.73 7.36
CA THR A 34 -18.34 -5.84 6.24
C THR A 34 -16.84 -5.70 5.96
N PRO A 35 -16.41 -5.29 4.77
CA PRO A 35 -15.02 -4.94 4.50
C PRO A 35 -14.47 -3.94 5.54
N ILE A 36 -15.27 -2.95 5.95
CA ILE A 36 -14.88 -1.97 6.97
C ILE A 36 -14.55 -2.62 8.33
N HIS A 37 -15.30 -3.64 8.75
CA HIS A 37 -14.95 -4.38 9.99
C HIS A 37 -13.59 -5.08 9.87
N VAL A 38 -13.26 -5.60 8.69
CA VAL A 38 -11.97 -6.24 8.40
C VAL A 38 -10.86 -5.19 8.37
N THR A 39 -11.11 -4.01 7.80
CA THR A 39 -10.22 -2.84 7.83
C THR A 39 -9.88 -2.43 9.27
N LEU A 40 -10.89 -2.33 10.15
CA LEU A 40 -10.69 -2.06 11.57
C LEU A 40 -9.85 -3.13 12.26
N LEU A 41 -10.04 -4.40 11.91
CA LEU A 41 -9.29 -5.51 12.49
C LEU A 41 -7.80 -5.47 12.11
N PHE A 42 -7.46 -5.12 10.86
CA PHE A 42 -6.04 -4.95 10.52
C PHE A 42 -5.44 -3.74 11.27
N GLY A 43 -6.23 -2.69 11.47
CA GLY A 43 -5.86 -1.54 12.30
C GLY A 43 -5.44 -1.97 13.71
N VAL A 44 -6.28 -2.78 14.36
CA VAL A 44 -6.00 -3.37 15.68
C VAL A 44 -4.74 -4.25 15.64
N SER A 45 -4.58 -5.11 14.63
CA SER A 45 -3.37 -5.94 14.47
C SER A 45 -2.10 -5.07 14.39
N GLY A 46 -2.15 -3.96 13.65
CA GLY A 46 -1.03 -3.02 13.56
C GLY A 46 -0.69 -2.36 14.90
N ILE A 47 -1.70 -1.95 15.68
CA ILE A 47 -1.49 -1.36 17.01
C ILE A 47 -0.85 -2.38 17.97
N ILE A 48 -1.29 -3.64 17.94
CA ILE A 48 -0.69 -4.71 18.75
C ILE A 48 0.77 -4.93 18.34
N ALA A 49 1.08 -4.94 17.04
CA ALA A 49 2.45 -5.03 16.57
C ALA A 49 3.33 -3.87 17.09
N ILE A 50 2.82 -2.64 17.06
CA ILE A 50 3.52 -1.46 17.60
C ILE A 50 3.80 -1.64 19.10
N TYR A 51 2.81 -2.09 19.87
CA TYR A 51 3.00 -2.38 21.29
C TYR A 51 4.09 -3.45 21.50
N CYS A 52 4.10 -4.51 20.69
CA CYS A 52 5.14 -5.54 20.75
C CYS A 52 6.54 -4.99 20.43
N ILE A 53 6.68 -4.07 19.46
CA ILE A 53 7.97 -3.40 19.18
C ILE A 53 8.45 -2.63 20.41
N LEU A 54 7.59 -1.83 21.02
CA LEU A 54 7.91 -1.02 22.20
C LEU A 54 8.19 -1.84 23.48
N LYS A 55 7.88 -3.14 23.46
CA LYS A 55 8.15 -4.10 24.54
C LYS A 55 9.24 -5.11 24.17
N ASP A 56 9.97 -4.86 23.08
CA ASP A 56 11.04 -5.71 22.59
C ASP A 56 10.62 -7.15 22.25
N HIS A 57 9.31 -7.36 22.04
CA HIS A 57 8.73 -8.64 21.63
C HIS A 57 8.74 -8.77 20.10
N TYR A 58 9.92 -8.74 19.49
CA TYR A 58 10.04 -8.62 18.04
C TYR A 58 9.42 -9.78 17.26
N TYR A 59 9.53 -11.02 17.72
CA TYR A 59 8.85 -12.16 17.06
C TYR A 59 7.32 -12.00 17.02
N LEU A 60 6.72 -11.51 18.11
CA LEU A 60 5.28 -11.22 18.14
C LEU A 60 4.95 -10.02 17.26
N ALA A 61 5.78 -8.97 17.26
CA ALA A 61 5.61 -7.84 16.35
C ALA A 61 5.60 -8.30 14.89
N CYS A 62 6.53 -9.17 14.50
CA CYS A 62 6.61 -9.74 13.15
C CYS A 62 5.33 -10.50 12.80
N PHE A 63 4.85 -11.35 13.71
CA PHE A 63 3.59 -12.07 13.52
C PHE A 63 2.42 -11.11 13.27
N PHE A 64 2.26 -10.08 14.10
CA PHE A 64 1.15 -9.12 13.97
C PHE A 64 1.29 -8.19 12.75
N ILE A 65 2.50 -7.88 12.29
CA ILE A 65 2.75 -7.17 11.03
C ILE A 65 2.31 -8.03 9.83
N ILE A 66 2.72 -9.29 9.78
CA ILE A 66 2.33 -10.22 8.71
C ILE A 66 0.81 -10.46 8.74
N LEU A 67 0.25 -10.64 9.94
CA LEU A 67 -1.19 -10.81 10.13
C LEU A 67 -1.97 -9.58 9.64
N LYS A 68 -1.49 -8.35 9.93
CA LYS A 68 -2.05 -7.11 9.38
C LYS A 68 -2.13 -7.20 7.85
N SER A 69 -1.03 -7.54 7.18
CA SER A 69 -0.97 -7.62 5.71
C SER A 69 -1.92 -8.68 5.13
N VAL A 70 -2.13 -9.79 5.83
CA VAL A 70 -3.11 -10.82 5.44
C VAL A 70 -4.55 -10.32 5.57
N ILE A 71 -4.88 -9.62 6.67
CA ILE A 71 -6.22 -9.10 6.94
C ILE A 71 -6.57 -7.94 5.98
N ASP A 72 -5.63 -7.04 5.73
CA ASP A 72 -5.68 -6.00 4.68
C ASP A 72 -5.98 -6.64 3.31
N ALA A 73 -5.26 -7.70 2.94
CA ALA A 73 -5.59 -8.41 1.70
C ALA A 73 -7.01 -9.02 1.70
N ALA A 74 -7.56 -9.38 2.86
CA ALA A 74 -8.89 -9.94 3.01
C ALA A 74 -10.02 -8.90 2.85
N ASP A 75 -9.84 -7.65 3.29
CA ASP A 75 -10.91 -6.64 3.23
C ASP A 75 -11.30 -6.32 1.76
N GLY A 76 -10.30 -6.18 0.91
CA GLY A 76 -10.48 -5.88 -0.51
C GLY A 76 -11.00 -7.09 -1.26
N GLU A 77 -10.61 -8.31 -0.87
CA GLU A 77 -11.20 -9.54 -1.42
C GLU A 77 -12.67 -9.69 -0.99
N LEU A 78 -13.00 -9.40 0.27
CA LEU A 78 -14.36 -9.44 0.77
C LEU A 78 -15.26 -8.44 0.04
N ALA A 79 -14.78 -7.21 -0.17
CA ALA A 79 -15.48 -6.19 -0.95
C ALA A 79 -15.75 -6.65 -2.40
N ARG A 80 -14.77 -7.32 -3.02
CA ARG A 80 -14.89 -7.89 -4.38
C ARG A 80 -15.89 -9.04 -4.43
N ILE A 81 -15.83 -9.98 -3.49
CA ILE A 81 -16.70 -11.16 -3.44
C ILE A 81 -18.15 -10.74 -3.17
N LYS A 82 -18.37 -9.83 -2.22
CA LYS A 82 -19.70 -9.30 -1.90
C LYS A 82 -20.23 -8.29 -2.93
N LYS A 83 -19.40 -7.85 -3.88
CA LYS A 83 -19.71 -6.80 -4.87
C LYS A 83 -20.20 -5.50 -4.21
N THR A 84 -19.58 -5.14 -3.09
CA THR A 84 -19.88 -3.92 -2.32
C THR A 84 -18.70 -2.96 -2.38
N PRO A 85 -18.46 -2.27 -3.52
CA PRO A 85 -17.42 -1.25 -3.58
C PRO A 85 -17.76 -0.09 -2.63
N SER A 86 -16.74 0.46 -1.97
CA SER A 86 -16.91 1.53 -0.99
C SER A 86 -15.73 2.51 -1.06
N TYR A 87 -16.02 3.79 -1.30
CA TYR A 87 -15.02 4.84 -1.19
C TYR A 87 -14.63 5.08 0.27
N THR A 88 -15.58 4.96 1.20
CA THR A 88 -15.35 5.06 2.65
C THR A 88 -14.33 4.02 3.09
N GLY A 89 -14.56 2.74 2.75
CA GLY A 89 -13.63 1.66 3.07
C GLY A 89 -12.26 1.88 2.46
N ARG A 90 -12.19 2.22 1.16
CA ARG A 90 -10.90 2.50 0.47
C ARG A 90 -10.10 3.62 1.15
N TYR A 91 -10.73 4.75 1.45
CA TYR A 91 -10.00 5.88 2.04
C TYR A 91 -9.67 5.64 3.52
N LEU A 92 -10.50 4.87 4.23
CA LEU A 92 -10.19 4.45 5.59
C LEU A 92 -8.97 3.51 5.63
N ASP A 93 -8.92 2.55 4.70
CA ASP A 93 -7.78 1.65 4.49
C ASP A 93 -6.48 2.44 4.26
N SER A 94 -6.47 3.35 3.27
CA SER A 94 -5.32 4.21 3.01
C SER A 94 -4.93 5.12 4.19
N LEU A 95 -5.90 5.56 5.00
CA LEU A 95 -5.64 6.36 6.20
C LEU A 95 -4.97 5.52 7.30
N PHE A 96 -5.45 4.31 7.55
CA PHE A 96 -4.80 3.41 8.50
C PHE A 96 -3.41 3.01 8.04
N ASP A 97 -3.21 2.77 6.74
CA ASP A 97 -1.88 2.48 6.20
C ASP A 97 -0.86 3.57 6.50
N ILE A 98 -1.19 4.83 6.20
CA ILE A 98 -0.23 5.94 6.43
C ILE A 98 0.02 6.15 7.93
N VAL A 99 -1.02 6.07 8.76
CA VAL A 99 -0.91 6.25 10.21
C VAL A 99 -0.10 5.12 10.83
N LEU A 100 -0.42 3.86 10.53
CA LEU A 100 0.31 2.71 11.05
C LEU A 100 1.76 2.72 10.59
N ASN A 101 2.03 3.06 9.32
CA ASN A 101 3.40 3.13 8.81
C ASN A 101 4.23 4.20 9.53
N PHE A 102 3.63 5.36 9.81
CA PHE A 102 4.27 6.38 10.65
C PHE A 102 4.54 5.84 12.07
N LEU A 103 3.54 5.21 12.69
CA LEU A 103 3.67 4.68 14.04
C LEU A 103 4.68 3.52 14.15
N PHE A 104 4.79 2.67 13.13
CA PHE A 104 5.82 1.63 13.08
C PHE A 104 7.21 2.24 13.09
N LEU A 105 7.47 3.23 12.22
CA LEU A 105 8.76 3.92 12.20
C LEU A 105 9.02 4.71 13.48
N ALA A 106 7.99 5.34 14.06
CA ALA A 106 8.12 6.05 15.33
C ALA A 106 8.44 5.09 16.49
N ALA A 107 7.83 3.90 16.53
CA ALA A 107 8.14 2.87 17.51
C ALA A 107 9.57 2.36 17.34
N ILE A 108 10.00 2.09 16.11
CA ILE A 108 11.37 1.68 15.79
C ILE A 108 12.37 2.76 16.22
N CYS A 109 12.08 4.03 15.93
CA CYS A 109 12.89 5.17 16.39
C CYS A 109 12.98 5.26 17.92
N ASN A 110 11.97 4.80 18.65
CA ASN A 110 11.98 4.80 20.11
C ASN A 110 12.86 3.69 20.70
N VAL A 111 12.98 2.57 20.01
CA VAL A 111 13.75 1.39 20.45
C VAL A 111 15.10 1.22 19.72
N SER A 112 15.53 2.24 18.96
CA SER A 112 16.82 2.28 18.26
C SER A 112 17.53 3.61 18.48
N ASP A 113 18.81 3.69 18.10
CA ASP A 113 19.60 4.93 18.17
C ASP A 113 19.26 5.95 17.07
N SER A 114 18.26 5.66 16.24
CA SER A 114 17.84 6.55 15.15
C SER A 114 17.19 7.84 15.64
N SER A 115 17.65 8.98 15.14
CA SER A 115 17.06 10.28 15.47
C SER A 115 15.64 10.44 14.89
N PHE A 116 14.82 11.25 15.55
CA PHE A 116 13.50 11.59 15.03
C PHE A 116 13.54 12.23 13.63
N GLN A 117 14.55 13.06 13.34
CA GLN A 117 14.71 13.69 12.03
C GLN A 117 14.97 12.65 10.93
N THR A 118 15.88 11.70 11.17
CA THR A 118 16.14 10.60 10.22
C THR A 118 14.92 9.72 10.01
N THR A 119 14.12 9.51 11.07
CA THR A 119 12.84 8.76 10.98
C THR A 119 11.82 9.48 10.10
N LEU A 120 11.71 10.81 10.19
CA LEU A 120 10.85 11.58 9.30
C LEU A 120 11.28 11.49 7.82
N ILE A 121 12.60 11.49 7.57
CA ILE A 121 13.15 11.29 6.21
C ILE A 121 12.82 9.88 5.71
N ALA A 122 13.00 8.86 6.55
CA ALA A 122 12.64 7.48 6.21
C ALA A 122 11.13 7.34 5.95
N PHE A 123 10.28 7.96 6.75
CA PHE A 123 8.84 7.98 6.52
C PHE A 123 8.51 8.60 5.15
N PHE A 124 9.06 9.77 4.85
CA PHE A 124 8.89 10.41 3.54
C PHE A 124 9.37 9.50 2.38
N CYS A 125 10.50 8.81 2.57
CA CYS A 125 11.05 7.83 1.64
C CYS A 125 10.09 6.65 1.39
N ILE A 126 9.60 6.01 2.44
CA ILE A 126 8.66 4.87 2.33
C ILE A 126 7.37 5.30 1.63
N GLN A 127 6.85 6.49 1.93
CA GLN A 127 5.67 7.03 1.24
C GLN A 127 5.95 7.24 -0.26
N LEU A 128 7.09 7.85 -0.63
CA LEU A 128 7.45 8.02 -2.04
C LEU A 128 7.61 6.69 -2.78
N GLN A 129 8.24 5.71 -2.16
CA GLN A 129 8.40 4.35 -2.70
C GLN A 129 7.02 3.73 -2.99
N GLY A 130 6.14 3.71 -1.98
CA GLY A 130 4.78 3.17 -2.11
C GLY A 130 3.96 3.91 -3.18
N THR A 131 4.08 5.23 -3.25
CA THR A 131 3.42 6.04 -4.29
C THR A 131 3.94 5.72 -5.68
N LEU A 132 5.25 5.47 -5.87
CA LEU A 132 5.79 5.05 -7.17
C LEU A 132 5.17 3.73 -7.64
N TYR A 133 5.11 2.74 -6.75
CA TYR A 133 4.46 1.46 -7.05
C TYR A 133 2.99 1.64 -7.39
N ASN A 134 2.24 2.35 -6.53
CA ASN A 134 0.83 2.62 -6.73
C ASN A 134 0.57 3.38 -8.03
N TYR A 135 1.43 4.32 -8.43
CA TYR A 135 1.29 5.07 -9.67
C TYR A 135 1.30 4.15 -10.90
N TYR A 136 2.30 3.29 -11.05
CA TYR A 136 2.36 2.35 -12.16
C TYR A 136 1.27 1.27 -12.08
N TYR A 137 0.98 0.78 -10.88
CA TYR A 137 -0.08 -0.20 -10.66
C TYR A 137 -1.47 0.32 -11.04
N VAL A 138 -1.80 1.56 -10.67
CA VAL A 138 -3.08 2.19 -10.99
C VAL A 138 -3.22 2.49 -12.49
N ILE A 139 -2.13 2.84 -13.18
CA ILE A 139 -2.11 2.96 -14.65
C ILE A 139 -2.46 1.61 -15.29
N LEU A 140 -1.76 0.55 -14.88
CA LEU A 140 -1.98 -0.81 -15.41
C LEU A 140 -3.41 -1.30 -15.16
N ARG A 141 -3.93 -1.05 -13.96
CA ARG A 141 -5.30 -1.45 -13.55
C ARG A 141 -6.38 -0.70 -14.33
N ASN A 142 -6.26 0.62 -14.48
CA ASN A 142 -7.26 1.43 -15.19
C ASN A 142 -7.34 1.13 -16.69
N LYS A 143 -6.22 0.71 -17.30
CA LYS A 143 -6.17 0.35 -18.72
C LYS A 143 -6.44 -1.13 -19.00
N SER A 144 -6.48 -1.97 -17.97
CA SER A 144 -6.89 -3.37 -18.08
C SER A 144 -8.40 -3.50 -18.25
N VAL A 145 -8.84 -4.29 -19.23
CA VAL A 145 -10.27 -4.59 -19.46
C VAL A 145 -10.85 -5.29 -18.21
N GLY A 146 -11.91 -4.73 -17.63
CA GLY A 146 -12.54 -5.26 -16.41
C GLY A 146 -11.79 -4.96 -15.10
N GLY A 147 -10.72 -4.16 -15.14
CA GLY A 147 -10.03 -3.68 -13.94
C GLY A 147 -10.91 -2.78 -13.08
N ASP A 148 -10.76 -2.88 -11.76
CA ASP A 148 -11.50 -2.04 -10.82
C ASP A 148 -11.02 -0.58 -10.88
N LYS A 149 -11.96 0.35 -11.07
CA LYS A 149 -11.72 1.78 -11.33
C LYS A 149 -11.93 2.67 -10.10
N THR A 150 -12.08 2.07 -8.92
CA THR A 150 -12.20 2.83 -7.66
C THR A 150 -11.02 3.77 -7.47
N SER A 151 -9.79 3.32 -7.76
CA SER A 151 -8.56 4.12 -7.74
C SER A 151 -8.30 4.83 -9.07
N LYS A 152 -8.09 6.15 -9.01
CA LYS A 152 -7.80 6.96 -10.19
C LYS A 152 -6.34 7.37 -10.22
N ILE A 153 -5.79 7.51 -11.44
CA ILE A 153 -4.45 8.08 -11.66
C ILE A 153 -4.40 9.52 -11.15
N PHE A 154 -5.52 10.25 -11.27
CA PHE A 154 -5.66 11.61 -10.78
C PHE A 154 -6.87 11.72 -9.85
N GLU A 155 -6.61 11.91 -8.57
CA GLU A 155 -7.64 12.11 -7.54
C GLU A 155 -7.92 13.62 -7.35
N ASN A 156 -8.34 14.30 -8.42
CA ASN A 156 -8.51 15.77 -8.43
C ASN A 156 -9.93 16.24 -8.07
N LYS A 157 -10.89 15.32 -7.98
CA LYS A 157 -12.30 15.63 -7.72
C LYS A 157 -12.86 14.65 -6.71
N THR A 158 -13.55 15.18 -5.70
CA THR A 158 -14.25 14.37 -4.70
C THR A 158 -15.20 13.39 -5.39
N PRO A 159 -15.11 12.08 -5.11
CA PRO A 159 -16.00 11.10 -5.73
C PRO A 159 -17.42 11.24 -5.19
N LYS A 160 -18.39 10.86 -6.03
CA LYS A 160 -19.77 10.66 -5.60
C LYS A 160 -19.86 9.32 -4.86
N ALA A 161 -20.37 9.36 -3.64
CA ALA A 161 -20.52 8.20 -2.77
C ALA A 161 -21.39 7.10 -3.43
N PHE A 162 -21.08 5.83 -3.18
CA PHE A 162 -21.93 4.72 -3.63
C PHE A 162 -23.25 4.67 -2.87
N LYS A 163 -24.23 3.92 -3.39
CA LYS A 163 -25.52 3.72 -2.73
C LYS A 163 -25.30 3.04 -1.37
N GLY A 164 -25.75 3.69 -0.29
CA GLY A 164 -25.56 3.23 1.09
C GLY A 164 -24.36 3.87 1.81
N GLU A 165 -23.52 4.65 1.12
CA GLU A 165 -22.46 5.43 1.74
C GLU A 165 -22.92 6.86 2.07
N SER A 166 -22.34 7.45 3.10
CA SER A 166 -22.56 8.86 3.42
C SER A 166 -21.61 9.74 2.62
N GLN A 167 -22.15 10.66 1.82
CA GLN A 167 -21.35 11.63 1.07
C GLN A 167 -20.48 12.49 2.00
N LYS A 168 -20.96 12.81 3.20
CA LYS A 168 -20.19 13.57 4.21
C LYS A 168 -18.90 12.84 4.59
N TRP A 169 -18.99 11.55 4.90
CA TRP A 169 -17.84 10.73 5.27
C TRP A 169 -16.89 10.49 4.10
N VAL A 170 -17.41 10.22 2.91
CA VAL A 170 -16.60 10.09 1.70
C VAL A 170 -15.81 11.36 1.42
N SER A 171 -16.45 12.54 1.50
CA SER A 171 -15.78 13.83 1.28
C SER A 171 -14.71 14.10 2.34
N PHE A 172 -14.99 13.81 3.62
CA PHE A 172 -14.04 14.01 4.72
C PHE A 172 -12.80 13.11 4.58
N LEU A 173 -13.00 11.81 4.39
CA LEU A 173 -11.89 10.86 4.21
C LEU A 173 -11.09 11.16 2.94
N PHE A 174 -11.75 11.59 1.87
CA PHE A 174 -11.07 12.03 0.66
C PHE A 174 -10.17 13.25 0.89
N GLN A 175 -10.62 14.24 1.67
CA GLN A 175 -9.78 15.39 2.02
C GLN A 175 -8.52 14.96 2.78
N ILE A 176 -8.66 14.06 3.75
CA ILE A 176 -7.52 13.51 4.49
C ILE A 176 -6.58 12.77 3.54
N TYR A 177 -7.11 11.94 2.64
CA TYR A 177 -6.33 11.23 1.63
C TYR A 177 -5.50 12.21 0.77
N ILE A 178 -6.10 13.32 0.32
CA ILE A 178 -5.39 14.32 -0.49
C ILE A 178 -4.28 15.02 0.28
N VAL A 179 -4.49 15.30 1.57
CA VAL A 179 -3.44 15.87 2.43
C VAL A 179 -2.31 14.85 2.64
N ALA A 180 -2.65 13.59 2.89
CA ALA A 180 -1.72 12.51 3.16
C ALA A 180 -0.86 12.14 1.94
N TYR A 181 -1.50 11.95 0.77
CA TYR A 181 -0.86 11.36 -0.41
C TYR A 181 -0.66 12.36 -1.56
N GLY A 182 -1.43 13.44 -1.62
CA GLY A 182 -1.46 14.33 -2.79
C GLY A 182 -0.13 15.05 -3.07
N GLY A 183 0.69 15.28 -2.05
CA GLY A 183 2.06 15.78 -2.23
C GLY A 183 2.96 14.77 -2.94
N PHE A 184 2.96 13.53 -2.47
CA PHE A 184 3.73 12.42 -3.04
C PHE A 184 3.27 12.10 -4.47
N ASP A 185 1.96 12.06 -4.71
CA ASP A 185 1.38 11.82 -6.04
C ASP A 185 1.87 12.86 -7.05
N LYS A 186 1.90 14.14 -6.67
CA LYS A 186 2.41 15.23 -7.52
C LYS A 186 3.90 15.09 -7.79
N ILE A 187 4.70 14.68 -6.81
CA ILE A 187 6.14 14.46 -6.98
C ILE A 187 6.38 13.35 -8.01
N ILE A 188 5.79 12.18 -7.80
CA ILE A 188 5.95 11.03 -8.71
C ILE A 188 5.43 11.37 -10.10
N TYR A 189 4.26 12.01 -10.21
CA TYR A 189 3.73 12.45 -11.50
C TYR A 189 4.67 13.44 -12.20
N LYS A 190 5.28 14.39 -11.49
CA LYS A 190 6.25 15.32 -12.08
C LYS A 190 7.50 14.61 -12.58
N LEU A 191 8.01 13.63 -11.81
CA LEU A 191 9.18 12.84 -12.20
C LEU A 191 8.90 11.97 -13.43
N ASP A 192 7.65 11.51 -13.57
CA ASP A 192 7.26 10.57 -14.62
C ASP A 192 5.86 10.75 -15.21
N HIS A 193 5.57 11.95 -15.71
CA HIS A 193 4.26 12.24 -16.30
C HIS A 193 3.96 11.36 -17.53
N GLY A 194 5.01 10.94 -18.26
CA GLY A 194 4.93 10.17 -19.50
C GLY A 194 4.36 8.77 -19.31
N ALA A 195 4.55 8.16 -18.14
CA ALA A 195 4.03 6.82 -17.85
C ALA A 195 2.50 6.73 -17.95
N SER A 196 1.77 7.82 -17.63
CA SER A 196 0.31 7.87 -17.75
C SER A 196 -0.21 7.61 -19.18
N LYS A 197 0.62 7.81 -20.22
CA LYS A 197 0.28 7.56 -21.63
C LYS A 197 0.37 6.08 -22.00
N LEU A 198 1.27 5.32 -21.37
CA LEU A 198 1.51 3.90 -21.66
C LEU A 198 0.30 3.00 -21.42
N LYS A 199 0.03 2.05 -22.32
CA LYS A 199 -1.10 1.10 -22.19
C LYS A 199 -0.85 -0.01 -21.18
N SER A 200 0.38 -0.49 -21.06
CA SER A 200 0.79 -1.55 -20.15
C SER A 200 2.27 -1.41 -19.81
N PHE A 201 2.71 -2.16 -18.80
CA PHE A 201 4.11 -2.29 -18.41
C PHE A 201 4.53 -3.77 -18.52
N PRO A 202 5.79 -4.06 -18.87
CA PRO A 202 6.30 -5.43 -18.81
C PRO A 202 6.18 -6.04 -17.41
N ASN A 203 5.82 -7.32 -17.33
CA ASN A 203 5.60 -8.00 -16.05
C ASN A 203 6.85 -7.98 -15.15
N TRP A 204 8.05 -8.16 -15.72
CA TRP A 204 9.30 -8.09 -14.95
C TRP A 204 9.51 -6.72 -14.29
N PHE A 205 9.13 -5.64 -14.97
CA PHE A 205 9.25 -4.29 -14.45
C PHE A 205 8.27 -4.09 -13.30
N MET A 206 7.03 -4.52 -13.48
CA MET A 206 6.02 -4.45 -12.41
C MET A 206 6.41 -5.29 -11.19
N SER A 207 6.97 -6.48 -11.39
CA SER A 207 7.52 -7.30 -10.31
C SER A 207 8.65 -6.58 -9.57
N LEU A 208 9.56 -5.95 -10.29
CA LEU A 208 10.65 -5.19 -9.66
C LEU A 208 10.12 -4.00 -8.85
N VAL A 209 9.19 -3.22 -9.41
CA VAL A 209 8.61 -2.06 -8.68
C VAL A 209 7.74 -2.52 -7.51
N SER A 210 7.14 -3.72 -7.54
CA SER A 210 6.33 -4.24 -6.43
C SER A 210 7.11 -4.45 -5.13
N LEU A 211 8.44 -4.46 -5.17
CA LEU A 211 9.28 -4.41 -3.98
C LEU A 211 9.15 -3.08 -3.21
N TYR A 212 8.54 -2.05 -3.79
CA TYR A 212 8.14 -0.82 -3.10
C TYR A 212 6.70 -0.84 -2.59
N GLY A 213 5.93 -1.90 -2.86
CA GLY A 213 4.58 -2.00 -2.33
C GLY A 213 4.57 -2.14 -0.81
N LEU A 214 3.58 -1.52 -0.16
CA LEU A 214 3.48 -1.43 1.30
C LEU A 214 3.61 -2.79 2.00
N GLY A 215 2.96 -3.83 1.47
CA GLY A 215 3.06 -5.17 2.02
C GLY A 215 4.51 -5.67 2.09
N PHE A 216 5.30 -5.45 1.05
CA PHE A 216 6.71 -5.87 1.03
C PHE A 216 7.58 -5.01 1.95
N GLN A 217 7.33 -3.71 2.03
CA GLN A 217 8.02 -2.82 2.98
C GLN A 217 7.78 -3.28 4.43
N LEU A 218 6.54 -3.61 4.78
CA LEU A 218 6.20 -4.16 6.10
C LEU A 218 6.83 -5.54 6.33
N LEU A 219 6.93 -6.38 5.29
CA LEU A 219 7.64 -7.66 5.38
C LEU A 219 9.13 -7.47 5.65
N LEU A 220 9.78 -6.51 4.99
CA LEU A 220 11.18 -6.17 5.25
C LEU A 220 11.38 -5.70 6.69
N ILE A 221 10.50 -4.82 7.19
CA ILE A 221 10.51 -4.41 8.61
C ILE A 221 10.39 -5.63 9.52
N ALA A 222 9.43 -6.52 9.28
CA ALA A 222 9.25 -7.72 10.08
C ALA A 222 10.50 -8.62 10.05
N VAL A 223 11.08 -8.90 8.88
CA VAL A 223 12.30 -9.70 8.79
C VAL A 223 13.46 -9.06 9.56
N MET A 224 13.66 -7.75 9.41
CA MET A 224 14.73 -7.04 10.13
C MET A 224 14.50 -7.02 11.64
N LEU A 225 13.25 -6.88 12.11
CA LEU A 225 12.91 -6.99 13.53
C LEU A 225 13.21 -8.40 14.07
N ALA A 226 12.84 -9.46 13.33
CA ALA A 226 13.10 -10.85 13.74
C ALA A 226 14.61 -11.16 13.82
N LEU A 227 15.42 -10.54 12.96
CA LEU A 227 16.88 -10.66 12.96
C LEU A 227 17.57 -9.72 13.95
N ASN A 228 16.82 -8.94 14.73
CA ASN A 228 17.33 -7.92 15.65
C ASN A 228 18.18 -6.85 14.95
N TRP A 229 17.86 -6.52 13.69
CA TRP A 229 18.54 -5.53 12.84
C TRP A 229 17.87 -4.16 12.90
N ILE A 230 17.39 -3.77 14.07
CA ILE A 230 16.53 -2.60 14.28
C ILE A 230 17.22 -1.31 13.83
N GLU A 231 18.50 -1.16 14.19
CA GLU A 231 19.34 0.00 13.82
C GLU A 231 19.46 0.22 12.30
N PHE A 232 19.30 -0.84 11.51
CA PHE A 232 19.43 -0.77 10.07
C PHE A 232 18.11 -0.41 9.37
N ILE A 233 16.95 -0.51 10.04
CA ILE A 233 15.64 -0.35 9.38
C ILE A 233 15.49 1.05 8.78
N ILE A 234 15.73 2.09 9.58
CA ILE A 234 15.58 3.49 9.15
C ILE A 234 16.59 3.84 8.04
N PRO A 235 17.92 3.61 8.22
CA PRO A 235 18.89 3.83 7.15
C PRO A 235 18.59 3.05 5.87
N PHE A 236 18.14 1.81 5.99
CA PHE A 236 17.79 0.96 4.85
C PHE A 236 16.72 1.63 3.98
N PHE A 237 15.61 2.08 4.55
CA PHE A 237 14.55 2.69 3.74
C PHE A 237 14.93 4.03 3.11
N ILE A 238 15.88 4.76 3.69
CA ILE A 238 16.45 5.97 3.08
C ILE A 238 17.29 5.59 1.86
N ILE A 239 18.24 4.66 2.02
CA ILE A 239 19.12 4.19 0.93
C ILE A 239 18.30 3.52 -0.16
N TYR A 240 17.28 2.76 0.21
CA TYR A 240 16.41 2.04 -0.73
C TYR A 240 15.67 2.99 -1.68
N SER A 241 15.38 4.24 -1.27
CA SER A 241 14.80 5.27 -2.14
C SER A 241 15.72 5.75 -3.26
N LEU A 242 17.03 5.50 -3.18
CA LEU A 242 17.96 5.85 -4.25
C LEU A 242 17.68 5.06 -5.55
N LEU A 243 16.94 3.94 -5.46
CA LEU A 243 16.51 3.18 -6.63
C LEU A 243 15.28 3.78 -7.33
N ILE A 244 14.56 4.74 -6.74
CA ILE A 244 13.43 5.45 -7.37
C ILE A 244 13.86 6.08 -8.71
N PRO A 245 14.88 6.97 -8.77
CA PRO A 245 15.31 7.53 -10.04
C PRO A 245 15.80 6.47 -11.02
N VAL A 246 16.43 5.39 -10.54
CA VAL A 246 16.89 4.27 -11.39
C VAL A 246 15.71 3.59 -12.09
N LEU A 247 14.66 3.23 -11.36
CA LEU A 247 13.45 2.61 -11.92
C LEU A 247 12.75 3.53 -12.93
N ILE A 248 12.68 4.83 -12.62
CA ILE A 248 12.10 5.83 -13.53
C ILE A 248 12.94 5.92 -14.81
N VAL A 249 14.27 5.95 -14.72
CA VAL A 249 15.17 5.97 -15.89
C VAL A 249 15.02 4.71 -16.72
N ILE A 250 15.00 3.52 -16.11
CA ILE A 250 14.75 2.25 -16.79
C ILE A 250 13.44 2.32 -17.57
N ARG A 251 12.38 2.85 -16.95
CA ARG A 251 11.09 3.01 -17.60
C ARG A 251 11.15 4.03 -18.75
N LYS A 252 11.84 5.18 -18.62
CA LYS A 252 12.03 6.16 -19.73
C LYS A 252 12.77 5.60 -20.93
N THR A 253 13.76 4.77 -20.66
CA THR A 253 14.70 4.29 -21.68
C THR A 253 14.17 3.07 -22.41
N TYR A 254 13.67 2.07 -21.69
CA TYR A 254 13.29 0.77 -22.24
C TYR A 254 11.79 0.56 -22.43
N ILE A 255 10.93 1.36 -21.78
CA ILE A 255 9.46 1.17 -21.80
C ILE A 255 8.81 2.42 -22.40
N LYS A 256 8.76 2.45 -23.73
CA LYS A 256 8.14 3.54 -24.50
C LYS A 256 6.83 3.09 -25.14
N GLU A 257 5.98 4.06 -25.45
CA GLU A 257 4.80 3.82 -26.27
C GLU A 257 5.30 3.40 -27.65
N LYS A 258 4.87 2.22 -28.14
CA LYS A 258 5.07 1.90 -29.56
C LYS A 258 4.17 2.85 -30.33
N GLU A 259 4.79 3.70 -31.16
CA GLU A 259 4.10 4.54 -32.15
C GLU A 259 3.19 3.70 -33.04
#